data_AF-A0A2A4VUI0-F1
#
_entry.id   AF-A0A2A4VUI0-F1
#
_cell.length_a   1.000
_cell.length_b   1.000
_cell.length_c   1.000
_cell.angle_alpha   90.00
_cell.angle_beta   90.00
_cell.angle_gamma   90.00
#
_symmetry.space_group_name_H-M   'P 1'
#
loop_
_entity.id
_entity.type
_entity.pdbx_description
1 polymer ?
#
loop_
_entity_poly.entity_id
_entity_poly.type
_entity_poly.pdbx_seq_one_letter_code
_entity_poly.pdbx_strand_id
1 'polypeptide(L)'
;MSKYTLYGAGFSLYSGKVRSYLNYKNIPYDEVLSTIGIYKKIIVPKTGVKFIPVVKTPNNEYLQDTTNIIDHLEKNHPTKSVYPATPKQHLVSLLLEMYGDEWLLIPAMHYRWNYDNFPFIYREFGKIISPKLPGFIREFFGKKIGRRFKAVVPLLGITEKTIPAIEKWYEQEFLADFDHHLSKYPFLLGDAPCIGDYGFFGPLYAHLYRDPYPGSLMKKIAPNVAAWVERMKDASAVEGDFVANDEIPATLIPILSHLFSTQWPILADTATKLSAWYVSQTNAGQAEQVTEIPRRLGMHAFSLGEVEEQRLVLPYSQWMMQRPLNFYQGLSAEDKKLLEPLLTQVNGLKALKFTITTPVTRVDNKFVILNN
;
A
#
# COMPACT_ATOMS: atom_id res chain seq x y z
N MET A 1 2.26 31.91 -3.90
CA MET A 1 3.02 30.76 -3.38
C MET A 1 2.79 29.58 -4.33
N SER A 2 3.84 29.04 -4.92
CA SER A 2 3.75 27.90 -5.85
C SER A 2 3.26 26.66 -5.10
N LYS A 3 2.11 26.11 -5.53
CA LYS A 3 1.46 24.94 -4.90
C LYS A 3 2.01 23.63 -5.47
N TYR A 4 1.87 22.55 -4.71
CA TYR A 4 2.06 21.19 -5.22
C TYR A 4 0.97 20.86 -6.26
N THR A 5 1.23 19.90 -7.15
CA THR A 5 0.18 19.36 -8.05
C THR A 5 0.11 17.85 -7.90
N LEU A 6 -1.06 17.32 -7.54
CA LEU A 6 -1.34 15.88 -7.50
C LEU A 6 -1.94 15.44 -8.83
N TYR A 7 -1.21 14.62 -9.59
CA TYR A 7 -1.75 13.91 -10.75
C TYR A 7 -2.30 12.56 -10.28
N GLY A 8 -3.62 12.44 -10.20
CA GLY A 8 -4.29 11.28 -9.61
C GLY A 8 -5.61 10.92 -10.28
N ALA A 9 -6.28 9.93 -9.72
CA ALA A 9 -7.66 9.59 -10.07
C ALA A 9 -8.46 9.21 -8.82
N GLY A 10 -9.74 9.58 -8.77
CA GLY A 10 -10.57 9.32 -7.58
C GLY A 10 -10.68 7.84 -7.20
N PHE A 11 -10.75 6.94 -8.19
CA PHE A 11 -10.88 5.49 -7.96
C PHE A 11 -9.56 4.76 -7.71
N SER A 12 -8.42 5.46 -7.73
CA SER A 12 -7.10 4.90 -7.44
C SER A 12 -6.84 4.92 -5.94
N LEU A 13 -6.59 3.74 -5.36
CA LEU A 13 -6.24 3.59 -3.95
C LEU A 13 -4.98 4.38 -3.57
N TYR A 14 -3.96 4.36 -4.43
CA TYR A 14 -2.72 5.09 -4.24
C TYR A 14 -2.91 6.61 -4.31
N SER A 15 -3.78 7.10 -5.21
CA SER A 15 -4.13 8.53 -5.25
C SER A 15 -4.94 8.94 -4.02
N GLY A 16 -5.79 8.05 -3.51
CA GLY A 16 -6.49 8.17 -2.22
C GLY A 16 -5.51 8.41 -1.06
N LYS A 17 -4.52 7.52 -0.92
CA LYS A 17 -3.46 7.57 0.10
C LYS A 17 -2.76 8.93 0.14
N VAL A 18 -2.23 9.39 -1.00
CA VAL A 18 -1.51 10.69 -1.07
C VAL A 18 -2.43 11.87 -0.80
N ARG A 19 -3.67 11.84 -1.30
CA ARG A 19 -4.62 12.94 -1.07
C ARG A 19 -4.95 13.11 0.41
N SER A 20 -5.24 11.99 1.10
CA SER A 20 -5.50 11.97 2.53
C SER A 20 -4.30 12.53 3.32
N TYR A 21 -3.09 12.11 2.97
CA TYR A 21 -1.86 12.62 3.59
C TYR A 21 -1.68 14.13 3.40
N LEU A 22 -1.84 14.63 2.16
CA LEU A 22 -1.73 16.07 1.88
C LEU A 22 -2.74 16.89 2.67
N ASN A 23 -3.98 16.39 2.82
CA ASN A 23 -5.01 17.03 3.62
C ASN A 23 -4.63 17.08 5.11
N TYR A 24 -4.20 15.96 5.71
CA TYR A 24 -3.74 15.91 7.10
C TYR A 24 -2.60 16.90 7.39
N LYS A 25 -1.61 16.94 6.49
CA LYS A 25 -0.45 17.86 6.60
C LYS A 25 -0.80 19.31 6.28
N ASN A 26 -2.04 19.61 5.90
CA ASN A 26 -2.48 20.93 5.44
C ASN A 26 -1.57 21.50 4.31
N ILE A 27 -1.03 20.62 3.45
CA ILE A 27 -0.18 21.02 2.33
C ILE A 27 -1.07 21.49 1.17
N PRO A 28 -0.96 22.73 0.67
CA PRO A 28 -1.80 23.19 -0.43
C PRO A 28 -1.38 22.56 -1.76
N TYR A 29 -2.35 21.95 -2.45
CA TYR A 29 -2.16 21.35 -3.77
C TYR A 29 -3.34 21.60 -4.71
N ASP A 30 -3.07 21.54 -6.01
CA ASP A 30 -4.11 21.39 -7.04
C ASP A 30 -4.14 19.93 -7.49
N GLU A 31 -5.34 19.35 -7.63
CA GLU A 31 -5.49 18.00 -8.17
C GLU A 31 -5.83 18.03 -9.67
N VAL A 32 -5.06 17.29 -10.46
CA VAL A 32 -5.26 17.10 -11.89
C VAL A 32 -5.64 15.66 -12.16
N LEU A 33 -6.81 15.44 -12.77
CA LEU A 33 -7.23 14.12 -13.21
C LEU A 33 -6.25 13.56 -14.25
N SER A 34 -5.67 12.40 -13.95
CA SER A 34 -4.73 11.67 -14.80
C SER A 34 -5.41 11.04 -16.01
N THR A 35 -5.80 11.87 -16.97
CA THR A 35 -6.36 11.42 -18.23
C THR A 35 -5.30 10.81 -19.14
N ILE A 36 -5.72 10.10 -20.21
CA ILE A 36 -4.79 9.59 -21.24
C ILE A 36 -3.88 10.71 -21.79
N GLY A 37 -4.41 11.92 -21.94
CA GLY A 37 -3.64 13.09 -22.36
C GLY A 37 -2.56 13.49 -21.34
N ILE A 38 -2.90 13.50 -20.05
CA ILE A 38 -1.96 13.79 -18.96
C ILE A 38 -0.88 12.70 -18.86
N TYR A 39 -1.24 11.43 -19.04
CA TYR A 39 -0.26 10.34 -19.12
C TYR A 39 0.78 10.58 -20.21
N LYS A 40 0.34 10.92 -21.42
CA LYS A 40 1.22 11.14 -22.57
C LYS A 40 2.05 12.42 -22.47
N LYS A 41 1.49 13.50 -21.93
CA LYS A 41 2.13 14.83 -21.92
C LYS A 41 2.97 15.11 -20.68
N ILE A 42 2.63 14.50 -19.55
CA ILE A 42 3.24 14.83 -18.25
C ILE A 42 3.80 13.58 -17.57
N ILE A 43 2.94 12.63 -17.18
CA ILE A 43 3.36 11.52 -16.29
C ILE A 43 4.51 10.73 -16.90
N VAL A 44 4.34 10.19 -18.10
CA VAL A 44 5.39 9.36 -18.73
C VAL A 44 6.65 10.18 -19.06
N PRO A 45 6.56 11.35 -19.73
CA PRO A 45 7.75 12.14 -20.02
C PRO A 45 8.53 12.65 -18.80
N LYS A 46 7.85 12.89 -17.66
CA LYS A 46 8.49 13.46 -16.46
C LYS A 46 8.94 12.44 -15.44
N THR A 47 8.40 11.22 -15.47
CA THR A 47 8.73 10.18 -14.47
C THR A 47 9.34 8.93 -15.07
N GLY A 48 9.30 8.76 -16.40
CA GLY A 48 9.74 7.53 -17.06
C GLY A 48 8.80 6.33 -16.86
N VAL A 49 7.74 6.49 -16.06
CA VAL A 49 6.81 5.40 -15.72
C VAL A 49 5.36 5.79 -16.00
N LYS A 50 4.50 4.77 -16.05
CA LYS A 50 3.06 4.89 -16.39
C LYS A 50 2.19 4.57 -15.18
N PHE A 51 2.49 5.22 -14.06
CA PHE A 51 1.84 5.00 -12.77
C PHE A 51 1.34 6.31 -12.16
N ILE A 52 0.29 6.20 -11.34
CA ILE A 52 -0.25 7.29 -10.52
C ILE A 52 -0.29 6.80 -9.07
N PRO A 53 -0.22 7.70 -8.07
CA PRO A 53 -0.13 9.15 -8.21
C PRO A 53 1.27 9.63 -8.62
N VAL A 54 1.31 10.86 -9.11
CA VAL A 54 2.54 11.66 -9.24
C VAL A 54 2.30 13.01 -8.56
N VAL A 55 3.24 13.47 -7.75
CA VAL A 55 3.22 14.82 -7.16
C VAL A 55 4.30 15.66 -7.82
N LYS A 56 3.90 16.78 -8.41
CA LYS A 56 4.84 17.82 -8.83
C LYS A 56 5.11 18.77 -7.67
N THR A 57 6.37 18.98 -7.33
CA THR A 57 6.79 19.91 -6.28
C THR A 57 6.82 21.36 -6.79
N PRO A 58 6.80 22.36 -5.87
CA PRO A 58 7.04 23.75 -6.22
C PRO A 58 8.34 23.99 -7.00
N ASN A 59 9.35 23.13 -6.78
CA ASN A 59 10.66 23.17 -7.44
C ASN A 59 10.69 22.43 -8.79
N ASN A 60 9.51 22.08 -9.34
CA ASN A 60 9.36 21.41 -10.63
C ASN A 60 9.95 19.99 -10.69
N GLU A 61 10.08 19.33 -9.54
CA GLU A 61 10.41 17.90 -9.43
C GLU A 61 9.13 17.06 -9.51
N TYR A 62 9.25 15.81 -9.96
CA TYR A 62 8.11 14.89 -10.12
C TYR A 62 8.34 13.62 -9.32
N LEU A 63 7.64 13.52 -8.19
CA LEU A 63 7.69 12.40 -7.27
C LEU A 63 6.63 11.37 -7.67
N GLN A 64 7.03 10.13 -7.88
CA GLN A 64 6.12 9.00 -8.10
C GLN A 64 6.31 7.98 -6.98
N ASP A 65 5.30 7.16 -6.74
CA ASP A 65 5.19 6.17 -5.66
C ASP A 65 4.75 6.80 -4.35
N THR A 66 3.70 6.26 -3.72
CA THR A 66 3.07 6.91 -2.56
C THR A 66 4.02 7.00 -1.38
N THR A 67 4.82 5.97 -1.16
CA THR A 67 5.76 5.89 -0.06
C THR A 67 6.91 6.87 -0.29
N ASN A 68 7.43 6.93 -1.52
CA ASN A 68 8.44 7.94 -1.88
C ASN A 68 7.93 9.38 -1.80
N ILE A 69 6.67 9.62 -2.21
CA ILE A 69 6.01 10.93 -2.11
C ILE A 69 5.93 11.34 -0.65
N ILE A 70 5.41 10.47 0.23
CA ILE A 70 5.25 10.78 1.66
C ILE A 70 6.63 10.98 2.31
N ASP A 71 7.60 10.11 2.07
CA ASP A 71 8.97 10.25 2.61
C ASP A 71 9.62 11.58 2.22
N HIS A 72 9.45 12.02 0.97
CA HIS A 72 9.98 13.30 0.52
C HIS A 72 9.24 14.46 1.21
N LEU A 73 7.92 14.39 1.33
CA LEU A 73 7.14 15.47 1.95
C LEU A 73 7.38 15.56 3.45
N GLU A 74 7.53 14.45 4.17
CA GLU A 74 7.85 14.44 5.61
C GLU A 74 9.18 15.13 5.91
N LYS A 75 10.19 14.98 5.03
CA LYS A 75 11.47 15.69 5.15
C LYS A 75 11.34 17.21 4.97
N ASN A 76 10.41 17.65 4.13
CA ASN A 76 10.21 19.07 3.79
C ASN A 76 9.13 19.75 4.66
N HIS A 77 8.26 18.97 5.32
CA HIS A 77 7.14 19.42 6.15
C HIS A 77 7.12 18.63 7.48
N PRO A 78 8.07 18.88 8.40
CA PRO A 78 8.29 18.02 9.57
C PRO A 78 7.21 18.11 10.66
N THR A 79 6.37 19.14 10.66
CA THR A 79 5.29 19.32 11.65
C THR A 79 4.17 18.29 11.45
N LYS A 80 3.60 17.74 12.53
CA LYS A 80 2.62 16.63 12.46
C LYS A 80 3.17 15.43 11.68
N SER A 81 4.31 14.91 12.13
CA SER A 81 4.95 13.74 11.50
C SER A 81 4.00 12.54 11.53
N VAL A 82 3.96 11.78 10.43
CA VAL A 82 3.25 10.48 10.38
C VAL A 82 4.15 9.31 10.81
N TYR A 83 5.42 9.60 11.08
CA TYR A 83 6.39 8.65 11.61
C TYR A 83 6.55 8.85 13.13
N PRO A 84 6.19 7.85 13.96
CA PRO A 84 6.49 7.88 15.39
C PRO A 84 7.98 8.05 15.65
N ALA A 85 8.34 8.82 16.67
CA ALA A 85 9.73 9.07 17.04
C ALA A 85 10.34 7.90 17.84
N THR A 86 9.50 7.07 18.44
CA THR A 86 9.90 5.98 19.33
C THR A 86 9.99 4.64 18.59
N PRO A 87 10.95 3.76 18.97
CA PRO A 87 11.32 2.62 18.14
C PRO A 87 10.22 1.57 17.97
N LYS A 88 9.42 1.25 19.00
CA LYS A 88 8.37 0.23 18.88
C LYS A 88 7.27 0.68 17.92
N GLN A 89 6.72 1.87 18.15
CA GLN A 89 5.66 2.43 17.32
C GLN A 89 6.13 2.74 15.90
N HIS A 90 7.38 3.20 15.71
CA HIS A 90 7.92 3.43 14.37
C HIS A 90 7.98 2.12 13.57
N LEU A 91 8.55 1.05 14.15
CA LEU A 91 8.61 -0.26 13.50
C LEU A 91 7.22 -0.79 13.17
N VAL A 92 6.27 -0.72 14.13
CA VAL A 92 4.88 -1.15 13.92
C VAL A 92 4.21 -0.35 12.80
N SER A 93 4.42 0.97 12.75
CA SER A 93 3.85 1.81 11.70
C SER A 93 4.35 1.42 10.30
N LEU A 94 5.64 1.08 10.15
CA LEU A 94 6.24 0.61 8.89
C LEU A 94 5.74 -0.79 8.49
N LEU A 95 5.59 -1.70 9.47
CA LEU A 95 5.01 -3.03 9.24
C LEU A 95 3.57 -2.93 8.74
N LEU A 96 2.77 -2.06 9.36
CA LEU A 96 1.37 -1.85 8.98
C LEU A 96 1.24 -1.11 7.65
N GLU A 97 2.15 -0.19 7.31
CA GLU A 97 2.22 0.41 5.97
C GLU A 97 2.39 -0.68 4.91
N MET A 98 3.41 -1.54 5.08
CA MET A 98 3.71 -2.65 4.18
C MET A 98 2.53 -3.64 4.09
N TYR A 99 1.87 -3.95 5.21
CA TYR A 99 0.72 -4.85 5.21
C TYR A 99 -0.47 -4.27 4.45
N GLY A 100 -0.77 -2.99 4.66
CA GLY A 100 -1.86 -2.30 3.95
C GLY A 100 -1.61 -2.19 2.45
N ASP A 101 -0.43 -1.71 2.05
CA ASP A 101 -0.11 -1.47 0.64
C ASP A 101 -0.09 -2.76 -0.19
N GLU A 102 0.37 -3.88 0.40
CA GLU A 102 0.66 -5.11 -0.36
C GLU A 102 -0.31 -6.26 -0.09
N TRP A 103 -0.88 -6.38 1.12
CA TRP A 103 -1.73 -7.51 1.49
C TRP A 103 -3.22 -7.19 1.44
N LEU A 104 -3.64 -6.01 1.90
CA LEU A 104 -5.03 -5.55 1.75
C LEU A 104 -5.41 -5.27 0.29
N LEU A 105 -4.43 -5.28 -0.62
CA LEU A 105 -4.67 -5.31 -2.06
C LEU A 105 -5.50 -6.53 -2.49
N ILE A 106 -5.38 -7.67 -1.81
CA ILE A 106 -6.11 -8.91 -2.14
C ILE A 106 -7.63 -8.69 -2.02
N PRO A 107 -8.21 -8.34 -0.86
CA PRO A 107 -9.64 -8.09 -0.76
C PRO A 107 -10.04 -6.88 -1.61
N ALA A 108 -9.22 -5.82 -1.66
CA ALA A 108 -9.51 -4.64 -2.48
C ALA A 108 -9.67 -4.96 -3.98
N MET A 109 -8.91 -5.92 -4.51
CA MET A 109 -9.06 -6.37 -5.89
C MET A 109 -10.18 -7.40 -6.05
N HIS A 110 -10.34 -8.29 -5.07
CA HIS A 110 -11.41 -9.28 -5.05
C HIS A 110 -12.79 -8.61 -5.10
N TYR A 111 -13.14 -7.80 -4.09
CA TYR A 111 -14.47 -7.21 -4.01
C TYR A 111 -14.79 -6.29 -5.19
N ARG A 112 -13.81 -5.51 -5.67
CA ARG A 112 -14.00 -4.63 -6.83
C ARG A 112 -14.41 -5.39 -8.09
N TRP A 113 -13.83 -6.57 -8.34
CA TRP A 113 -13.89 -7.23 -9.64
C TRP A 113 -14.73 -8.52 -9.68
N ASN A 114 -15.10 -9.07 -8.51
CA ASN A 114 -15.90 -10.28 -8.39
C ASN A 114 -17.33 -10.03 -7.87
N TYR A 115 -17.64 -8.81 -7.43
CA TYR A 115 -18.99 -8.40 -7.02
C TYR A 115 -19.60 -7.35 -7.95
N ASP A 116 -20.88 -7.03 -7.73
CA ASP A 116 -21.65 -6.09 -8.56
C ASP A 116 -21.27 -4.63 -8.32
N ASN A 117 -20.10 -4.25 -8.81
CA ASN A 117 -19.58 -2.87 -8.78
C ASN A 117 -19.42 -2.28 -10.18
N PHE A 118 -19.67 -3.07 -11.23
CA PHE A 118 -19.26 -2.77 -12.60
C PHE A 118 -19.82 -1.46 -13.15
N PRO A 119 -21.12 -1.11 -12.96
CA PRO A 119 -21.63 0.18 -13.45
C PRO A 119 -20.93 1.38 -12.81
N PHE A 120 -20.60 1.30 -11.52
CA PHE A 120 -19.82 2.34 -10.83
C PHE A 120 -18.40 2.42 -11.38
N ILE A 121 -17.68 1.30 -11.41
CA ILE A 121 -16.28 1.23 -11.82
C ILE A 121 -16.07 1.61 -13.28
N TYR A 122 -16.92 1.17 -14.20
CA TYR A 122 -16.79 1.53 -15.61
C TYR A 122 -17.03 3.02 -15.87
N ARG A 123 -17.91 3.67 -15.09
CA ARG A 123 -18.07 5.13 -15.15
C ARG A 123 -16.82 5.85 -14.65
N GLU A 124 -16.21 5.37 -13.56
CA GLU A 124 -14.96 5.93 -13.03
C GLU A 124 -13.80 5.80 -14.05
N PHE A 125 -13.62 4.62 -14.67
CA PHE A 125 -12.66 4.44 -15.77
C PHE A 125 -13.02 5.26 -17.01
N GLY A 126 -14.31 5.49 -17.26
CA GLY A 126 -14.80 6.35 -18.34
C GLY A 126 -14.28 7.79 -18.24
N LYS A 127 -14.18 8.32 -17.01
CA LYS A 127 -13.73 9.70 -16.75
C LYS A 127 -12.27 9.94 -17.14
N ILE A 128 -11.39 8.95 -17.03
CA ILE A 128 -9.95 9.11 -17.33
C ILE A 128 -9.62 9.13 -18.83
N ILE A 129 -10.53 8.72 -19.71
CA ILE A 129 -10.28 8.80 -21.16
C ILE A 129 -10.33 10.26 -21.57
N SER A 130 -11.47 10.89 -21.30
CA SER A 130 -11.68 12.32 -21.39
C SER A 130 -13.01 12.64 -20.71
N PRO A 131 -13.05 13.53 -19.71
CA PRO A 131 -14.29 13.95 -19.08
C PRO A 131 -15.30 14.55 -20.05
N LYS A 132 -14.83 15.10 -21.18
CA LYS A 132 -15.63 15.80 -22.21
C LYS A 132 -16.33 14.86 -23.21
N LEU A 133 -16.01 13.56 -23.21
CA LEU A 133 -16.65 12.62 -24.14
C LEU A 133 -18.10 12.30 -23.72
N PRO A 134 -19.00 12.01 -24.68
CA PRO A 134 -20.35 11.50 -24.39
C PRO A 134 -20.34 10.26 -23.49
N GLY A 135 -21.39 10.12 -22.68
CA GLY A 135 -21.53 9.05 -21.67
C GLY A 135 -21.31 7.64 -22.21
N PHE A 136 -21.96 7.29 -23.33
CA PHE A 136 -21.88 5.96 -23.95
C PHE A 136 -20.45 5.62 -24.43
N ILE A 137 -19.70 6.60 -24.94
CA ILE A 137 -18.30 6.41 -25.36
C ILE A 137 -17.43 6.14 -24.13
N ARG A 138 -17.60 6.95 -23.07
CA ARG A 138 -16.87 6.76 -21.81
C ARG A 138 -17.10 5.38 -21.22
N GLU A 139 -18.34 4.90 -21.24
CA GLU A 139 -18.68 3.57 -20.72
C GLU A 139 -18.04 2.44 -21.53
N PHE A 140 -18.10 2.49 -22.87
CA PHE A 140 -17.50 1.49 -23.75
C PHE A 140 -15.99 1.33 -23.49
N PHE A 141 -15.26 2.44 -23.48
CA PHE A 141 -13.81 2.42 -23.21
C PHE A 141 -13.51 2.13 -21.73
N GLY A 142 -14.35 2.60 -20.80
CA GLY A 142 -14.24 2.29 -19.37
C GLY A 142 -14.29 0.78 -19.12
N LYS A 143 -15.22 0.08 -19.78
CA LYS A 143 -15.31 -1.39 -19.77
C LYS A 143 -14.07 -2.05 -20.36
N LYS A 144 -13.52 -1.53 -21.47
CA LYS A 144 -12.30 -2.06 -22.10
C LYS A 144 -11.07 -1.92 -21.19
N ILE A 145 -10.92 -0.78 -20.51
CA ILE A 145 -9.82 -0.55 -19.56
C ILE A 145 -10.03 -1.43 -18.32
N GLY A 146 -11.23 -1.43 -17.74
CA GLY A 146 -11.57 -2.21 -16.55
C GLY A 146 -11.33 -3.71 -16.73
N ARG A 147 -11.66 -4.28 -17.90
CA ARG A 147 -11.38 -5.70 -18.21
C ARG A 147 -9.91 -6.09 -18.07
N ARG A 148 -8.96 -5.17 -18.35
CA ARG A 148 -7.52 -5.44 -18.16
C ARG A 148 -7.15 -5.57 -16.69
N PHE A 149 -7.78 -4.78 -15.82
CA PHE A 149 -7.60 -4.89 -14.37
C PHE A 149 -8.29 -6.13 -13.81
N LYS A 150 -9.49 -6.47 -14.30
CA LYS A 150 -10.14 -7.75 -13.96
C LYS A 150 -9.26 -8.95 -14.32
N ALA A 151 -8.58 -8.91 -15.48
CA ALA A 151 -7.72 -10.00 -15.93
C ALA A 151 -6.47 -10.23 -15.06
N VAL A 152 -6.07 -9.28 -14.20
CA VAL A 152 -4.94 -9.49 -13.27
C VAL A 152 -5.36 -10.13 -11.95
N VAL A 153 -6.66 -10.20 -11.64
CA VAL A 153 -7.19 -10.70 -10.36
C VAL A 153 -6.74 -12.14 -10.07
N PRO A 154 -6.86 -13.12 -11.00
CA PRO A 154 -6.36 -14.47 -10.76
C PRO A 154 -4.84 -14.53 -10.55
N LEU A 155 -4.08 -13.64 -11.20
CA LEU A 155 -2.63 -13.58 -11.05
C LEU A 155 -2.19 -13.09 -9.66
N LEU A 156 -3.09 -12.46 -8.90
CA LEU A 156 -2.86 -12.09 -7.50
C LEU A 156 -3.20 -13.23 -6.53
N GLY A 157 -3.54 -14.43 -7.04
CA GLY A 157 -3.99 -15.56 -6.23
C GLY A 157 -5.48 -15.51 -5.86
N ILE A 158 -6.26 -14.66 -6.51
CA ILE A 158 -7.71 -14.52 -6.26
C ILE A 158 -8.46 -15.40 -7.27
N THR A 159 -8.75 -16.64 -6.87
CA THR A 159 -9.40 -17.68 -7.68
C THR A 159 -10.67 -18.16 -6.99
N GLU A 160 -11.55 -18.88 -7.68
CA GLU A 160 -12.75 -19.47 -7.06
C GLU A 160 -12.42 -20.31 -5.81
N LYS A 161 -11.23 -20.95 -5.81
CA LYS A 161 -10.71 -21.72 -4.68
C LYS A 161 -10.37 -20.85 -3.47
N THR A 162 -9.74 -19.69 -3.67
CA THR A 162 -9.26 -18.83 -2.57
C THR A 162 -10.29 -17.81 -2.09
N ILE A 163 -11.30 -17.49 -2.90
CA ILE A 163 -12.33 -16.49 -2.57
C ILE A 163 -12.96 -16.72 -1.18
N PRO A 164 -13.43 -17.92 -0.80
CA PRO A 164 -14.03 -18.12 0.53
C PRO A 164 -13.03 -17.86 1.67
N ALA A 165 -11.76 -18.19 1.48
CA ALA A 165 -10.71 -17.91 2.48
C ALA A 165 -10.39 -16.41 2.56
N ILE A 166 -10.40 -15.69 1.42
CA ILE A 166 -10.20 -14.24 1.36
C ILE A 166 -11.33 -13.52 2.08
N GLU A 167 -12.58 -13.91 1.82
CA GLU A 167 -13.77 -13.33 2.45
C GLU A 167 -13.78 -13.62 3.96
N LYS A 168 -13.50 -14.86 4.37
CA LYS A 168 -13.38 -15.21 5.79
C LYS A 168 -12.33 -14.35 6.50
N TRP A 169 -11.11 -14.30 5.98
CA TRP A 169 -10.04 -13.49 6.57
C TRP A 169 -10.41 -12.00 6.60
N TYR A 170 -10.88 -11.44 5.48
CA TYR A 170 -11.19 -10.02 5.43
C TYR A 170 -12.35 -9.62 6.35
N GLU A 171 -13.45 -10.36 6.32
CA GLU A 171 -14.69 -10.01 7.03
C GLU A 171 -14.65 -10.40 8.51
N GLN A 172 -14.17 -11.60 8.82
CA GLN A 172 -14.30 -12.18 10.17
C GLN A 172 -13.06 -12.00 11.03
N GLU A 173 -11.90 -11.73 10.42
CA GLU A 173 -10.64 -11.54 11.15
C GLU A 173 -10.22 -10.07 11.03
N PHE A 174 -9.80 -9.62 9.84
CA PHE A 174 -9.26 -8.27 9.67
C PHE A 174 -10.25 -7.15 10.02
N LEU A 175 -11.46 -7.17 9.44
CA LEU A 175 -12.45 -6.13 9.72
C LEU A 175 -12.94 -6.20 11.17
N ALA A 176 -13.11 -7.39 11.75
CA ALA A 176 -13.50 -7.55 13.14
C ALA A 176 -12.44 -6.99 14.10
N ASP A 177 -11.16 -7.32 13.89
CA ASP A 177 -10.04 -6.85 14.71
C ASP A 177 -9.85 -5.33 14.56
N PHE A 178 -9.92 -4.82 13.34
CA PHE A 178 -9.73 -3.38 13.10
C PHE A 178 -10.92 -2.56 13.59
N ASP A 179 -12.15 -3.06 13.48
CA ASP A 179 -13.33 -2.42 14.07
C ASP A 179 -13.23 -2.38 15.60
N HIS A 180 -12.81 -3.50 16.21
CA HIS A 180 -12.56 -3.55 17.65
C HIS A 180 -11.48 -2.56 18.09
N HIS A 181 -10.38 -2.48 17.33
CA HIS A 181 -9.33 -1.49 17.58
C HIS A 181 -9.87 -0.06 17.52
N LEU A 182 -10.62 0.26 16.46
CA LEU A 182 -11.16 1.60 16.22
C LEU A 182 -12.30 2.00 17.16
N SER A 183 -12.90 1.04 17.87
CA SER A 183 -13.81 1.31 18.98
C SER A 183 -13.10 1.91 20.21
N LYS A 184 -11.76 1.79 20.28
CA LYS A 184 -10.94 2.26 21.40
C LYS A 184 -10.00 3.41 21.02
N TYR A 185 -9.45 3.38 19.81
CA TYR A 185 -8.48 4.37 19.33
C TYR A 185 -8.97 4.95 18.00
N PRO A 186 -8.87 6.27 17.78
CA PRO A 186 -9.31 6.87 16.53
C PRO A 186 -8.37 6.59 15.35
N PHE A 187 -7.13 6.14 15.59
CA PHE A 187 -6.13 5.72 14.59
C PHE A 187 -5.30 4.55 15.13
N LEU A 188 -4.49 3.91 14.28
CA LEU A 188 -3.72 2.71 14.64
C LEU A 188 -2.89 2.87 15.92
N LEU A 189 -2.24 4.02 16.09
CA LEU A 189 -1.28 4.25 17.18
C LEU A 189 -1.70 5.40 18.10
N GLY A 190 -3.00 5.65 18.27
CA GLY A 190 -3.50 6.65 19.22
C GLY A 190 -4.38 7.70 18.56
N ASP A 191 -4.14 8.97 18.87
CA ASP A 191 -5.02 10.09 18.53
C ASP A 191 -4.62 10.82 17.23
N ALA A 192 -3.53 10.40 16.58
CA ALA A 192 -3.07 10.89 15.29
C ALA A 192 -2.76 9.76 14.30
N PRO A 193 -2.92 9.98 12.98
CA PRO A 193 -2.59 8.98 11.97
C PRO A 193 -1.07 8.81 11.82
N CYS A 194 -0.62 7.56 11.80
CA CYS A 194 0.75 7.20 11.44
C CYS A 194 0.83 6.72 9.98
N ILE A 195 2.03 6.43 9.48
CA ILE A 195 2.23 5.92 8.11
C ILE A 195 1.44 4.63 7.83
N GLY A 196 1.24 3.79 8.86
CA GLY A 196 0.41 2.60 8.79
C GLY A 196 -1.05 2.91 8.45
N ASP A 197 -1.60 4.00 8.98
CA ASP A 197 -2.98 4.41 8.72
C ASP A 197 -3.16 4.72 7.23
N TYR A 198 -2.16 5.35 6.61
CA TYR A 198 -2.16 5.64 5.17
C TYR A 198 -2.03 4.39 4.30
N GLY A 199 -1.25 3.40 4.75
CA GLY A 199 -1.18 2.09 4.10
C GLY A 199 -2.53 1.36 4.11
N PHE A 200 -3.25 1.41 5.23
CA PHE A 200 -4.60 0.82 5.34
C PHE A 200 -5.63 1.63 4.55
N PHE A 201 -5.52 2.96 4.60
CA PHE A 201 -6.51 3.87 4.05
C PHE A 201 -6.65 3.73 2.54
N GLY A 202 -5.53 3.56 1.81
CA GLY A 202 -5.55 3.39 0.36
C GLY A 202 -6.59 2.36 -0.11
N PRO A 203 -6.38 1.06 0.15
CA PRO A 203 -7.30 -0.01 -0.28
C PRO A 203 -8.68 0.10 0.40
N LEU A 204 -8.73 0.41 1.70
CA LEU A 204 -9.99 0.48 2.44
C LEU A 204 -10.90 1.57 1.90
N TYR A 205 -10.38 2.77 1.65
CA TYR A 205 -11.16 3.87 1.08
C TYR A 205 -11.58 3.59 -0.35
N ALA A 206 -10.60 3.44 -1.25
CA ALA A 206 -10.88 3.60 -2.66
C ALA A 206 -11.62 2.40 -3.26
N HIS A 207 -11.39 1.19 -2.76
CA HIS A 207 -11.94 -0.05 -3.31
C HIS A 207 -12.95 -0.71 -2.37
N LEU A 208 -12.74 -0.66 -1.06
CA LEU A 208 -13.56 -1.39 -0.11
C LEU A 208 -14.66 -0.54 0.54
N TYR A 209 -14.54 0.80 0.51
CA TYR A 209 -15.54 1.71 1.04
C TYR A 209 -16.33 2.44 -0.06
N ARG A 210 -15.62 2.94 -1.10
CA ARG A 210 -16.27 3.68 -2.20
C ARG A 210 -17.04 2.78 -3.17
N ASP A 211 -16.59 1.55 -3.38
CA ASP A 211 -17.29 0.65 -4.30
C ASP A 211 -18.61 0.19 -3.64
N PRO A 212 -19.74 0.14 -4.38
CA PRO A 212 -21.06 -0.05 -3.79
C PRO A 212 -21.21 -1.28 -2.89
N TYR A 213 -20.79 -2.46 -3.37
CA TYR A 213 -20.95 -3.71 -2.63
C TYR A 213 -20.09 -3.76 -1.36
N PRO A 214 -18.74 -3.68 -1.43
CA PRO A 214 -17.92 -3.78 -0.23
C PRO A 214 -18.14 -2.59 0.71
N GLY A 215 -18.50 -1.41 0.20
CA GLY A 215 -18.82 -0.26 1.03
C GLY A 215 -20.08 -0.48 1.88
N SER A 216 -21.11 -1.12 1.31
CA SER A 216 -22.30 -1.52 2.06
C SER A 216 -21.98 -2.61 3.09
N LEU A 217 -21.13 -3.57 2.74
CA LEU A 217 -20.67 -4.63 3.63
C LEU A 217 -19.91 -4.05 4.84
N MET A 218 -18.87 -3.24 4.59
CA MET A 218 -18.05 -2.61 5.63
C MET A 218 -18.91 -1.80 6.61
N LYS A 219 -19.83 -0.97 6.11
CA LYS A 219 -20.75 -0.20 6.97
C LYS A 219 -21.64 -1.08 7.85
N LYS A 220 -21.95 -2.30 7.41
CA LYS A 220 -22.80 -3.24 8.13
C LYS A 220 -22.04 -4.00 9.21
N ILE A 221 -20.83 -4.50 8.90
CA ILE A 221 -20.11 -5.41 9.80
C ILE A 221 -18.95 -4.75 10.55
N ALA A 222 -18.49 -3.59 10.10
CA ALA A 222 -17.35 -2.86 10.66
C ALA A 222 -17.60 -1.32 10.62
N PRO A 223 -18.62 -0.82 11.35
CA PRO A 223 -19.02 0.58 11.31
C PRO A 223 -17.93 1.55 11.82
N ASN A 224 -17.07 1.14 12.74
CA ASN A 224 -15.95 1.96 13.21
C ASN A 224 -14.88 2.09 12.12
N VAL A 225 -14.64 1.03 11.33
CA VAL A 225 -13.77 1.11 10.14
C VAL A 225 -14.35 2.08 9.11
N ALA A 226 -15.66 2.02 8.86
CA ALA A 226 -16.34 2.96 7.96
C ALA A 226 -16.24 4.42 8.45
N ALA A 227 -16.37 4.67 9.75
CA ALA A 227 -16.20 5.98 10.36
C ALA A 227 -14.74 6.47 10.29
N TRP A 228 -13.77 5.57 10.50
CA TRP A 228 -12.35 5.86 10.35
C TRP A 228 -11.97 6.20 8.91
N VAL A 229 -12.55 5.53 7.90
CA VAL A 229 -12.36 5.90 6.49
C VAL A 229 -12.85 7.33 6.25
N GLU A 230 -14.01 7.70 6.79
CA GLU A 230 -14.53 9.07 6.65
C GLU A 230 -13.63 10.10 7.35
N ARG A 231 -13.08 9.77 8.53
CA ARG A 231 -12.09 10.58 9.23
C ARG A 231 -10.79 10.75 8.42
N MET A 232 -10.25 9.67 7.88
CA MET A 232 -9.01 9.69 7.11
C MET A 232 -9.14 10.40 5.76
N LYS A 233 -10.33 10.46 5.15
CA LYS A 233 -10.54 11.23 3.90
C LYS A 233 -10.14 12.70 4.05
N ASP A 234 -10.38 13.27 5.23
CA ASP A 234 -9.95 14.61 5.58
C ASP A 234 -9.64 14.71 7.08
N ALA A 235 -8.39 14.42 7.42
CA ALA A 235 -7.86 14.53 8.78
C ALA A 235 -7.19 15.90 9.04
N SER A 236 -7.47 16.94 8.24
CA SER A 236 -6.81 18.26 8.36
C SER A 236 -6.95 18.92 9.74
N ALA A 237 -8.09 18.69 10.40
CA ALA A 237 -8.42 19.20 11.73
C ALA A 237 -8.00 18.27 12.88
N VAL A 238 -7.38 17.12 12.59
CA VAL A 238 -6.93 16.18 13.63
C VAL A 238 -5.74 16.78 14.35
N GLU A 239 -5.86 16.84 15.67
CA GLU A 239 -4.79 17.11 16.63
C GLU A 239 -4.78 15.91 17.59
N GLY A 240 -3.58 15.45 17.95
CA GLY A 240 -3.43 14.29 18.82
C GLY A 240 -1.99 13.78 18.82
N ASP A 241 -1.69 12.97 19.81
CA ASP A 241 -0.40 12.31 19.96
C ASP A 241 -0.54 10.80 19.70
N PHE A 242 0.59 10.15 19.43
CA PHE A 242 0.62 8.69 19.49
C PHE A 242 0.53 8.20 20.93
N VAL A 243 0.22 6.92 21.13
CA VAL A 243 0.11 6.30 22.45
C VAL A 243 1.37 6.56 23.27
N ALA A 244 1.20 6.89 24.56
CA ALA A 244 2.31 7.19 25.45
C ALA A 244 3.25 5.98 25.66
N ASN A 245 4.46 6.26 26.15
CA ASN A 245 5.44 5.24 26.57
C ASN A 245 5.86 4.23 25.48
N ASP A 246 5.71 4.61 24.21
CA ASP A 246 5.99 3.74 23.05
C ASP A 246 5.21 2.41 23.13
N GLU A 247 4.03 2.42 23.73
CA GLU A 247 3.18 1.24 23.86
C GLU A 247 2.48 0.95 22.53
N ILE A 248 2.24 -0.34 22.27
CA ILE A 248 1.44 -0.79 21.14
C ILE A 248 0.09 -1.22 21.67
N PRO A 249 -1.03 -0.66 21.16
CA PRO A 249 -2.36 -1.11 21.53
C PRO A 249 -2.49 -2.63 21.43
N ALA A 250 -2.90 -3.29 22.51
CA ALA A 250 -3.09 -4.75 22.53
C ALA A 250 -4.08 -5.23 21.47
N THR A 251 -4.99 -4.37 21.02
CA THR A 251 -5.94 -4.63 19.94
C THR A 251 -5.30 -4.76 18.55
N LEU A 252 -4.04 -4.35 18.36
CA LEU A 252 -3.30 -4.57 17.11
C LEU A 252 -2.57 -5.92 17.04
N ILE A 253 -2.45 -6.64 18.16
CA ILE A 253 -1.71 -7.91 18.23
C ILE A 253 -2.25 -8.96 17.25
N PRO A 254 -3.58 -9.15 17.06
CA PRO A 254 -4.11 -10.08 16.07
C PRO A 254 -3.68 -9.72 14.63
N ILE A 255 -3.80 -8.44 14.25
CA ILE A 255 -3.43 -7.93 12.92
C ILE A 255 -1.92 -8.14 12.66
N LEU A 256 -1.07 -7.81 13.63
CA LEU A 256 0.37 -8.02 13.53
C LEU A 256 0.74 -9.50 13.45
N SER A 257 0.08 -10.36 14.23
CA SER A 257 0.30 -11.81 14.16
C SER A 257 -0.07 -12.36 12.78
N HIS A 258 -1.19 -11.89 12.22
CA HIS A 258 -1.64 -12.30 10.90
C HIS A 258 -0.69 -11.82 9.79
N LEU A 259 -0.13 -10.60 9.89
CA LEU A 259 0.92 -10.11 8.99
C LEU A 259 2.08 -11.10 8.91
N PHE A 260 2.62 -11.52 10.06
CA PHE A 260 3.76 -12.42 10.10
C PHE A 260 3.43 -13.86 9.70
N SER A 261 2.20 -14.34 9.93
CA SER A 261 1.82 -15.70 9.55
C SER A 261 1.47 -15.84 8.07
N THR A 262 0.94 -14.78 7.42
CA THR A 262 0.42 -14.87 6.04
C THR A 262 1.21 -14.07 5.02
N GLN A 263 1.53 -12.81 5.30
CA GLN A 263 2.24 -11.96 4.34
C GLN A 263 3.75 -12.23 4.37
N TRP A 264 4.35 -12.35 5.56
CA TRP A 264 5.80 -12.43 5.68
C TRP A 264 6.45 -13.59 4.90
N PRO A 265 5.91 -14.83 4.92
CA PRO A 265 6.49 -15.93 4.14
C PRO A 265 6.57 -15.60 2.65
N ILE A 266 5.59 -14.87 2.13
CA ILE A 266 5.49 -14.47 0.72
C ILE A 266 6.51 -13.37 0.38
N LEU A 267 6.76 -12.45 1.30
CA LEU A 267 7.82 -11.45 1.17
C LEU A 267 9.21 -12.09 1.17
N ALA A 268 9.46 -13.04 2.08
CA ALA A 268 10.72 -13.76 2.16
C ALA A 268 11.00 -14.61 0.91
N ASP A 269 9.99 -15.31 0.39
CA ASP A 269 10.12 -16.05 -0.87
C ASP A 269 10.32 -15.10 -2.07
N THR A 270 9.63 -13.95 -2.10
CA THR A 270 9.86 -12.91 -3.11
C THR A 270 11.31 -12.45 -3.12
N ALA A 271 11.89 -12.17 -1.95
CA ALA A 271 13.27 -11.73 -1.84
C ALA A 271 14.27 -12.82 -2.25
N THR A 272 13.97 -14.07 -1.92
CA THR A 272 14.77 -15.25 -2.31
C THR A 272 14.75 -15.43 -3.82
N LYS A 273 13.57 -15.38 -4.45
CA LYS A 273 13.42 -15.50 -5.91
C LYS A 273 14.05 -14.33 -6.64
N LEU A 274 13.91 -13.10 -6.14
CA LEU A 274 14.56 -11.94 -6.75
C LEU A 274 16.08 -12.06 -6.72
N SER A 275 16.64 -12.52 -5.61
CA SER A 275 18.07 -12.77 -5.49
C SER A 275 18.53 -13.86 -6.48
N ALA A 276 17.78 -14.97 -6.59
CA ALA A 276 18.09 -16.03 -7.54
C ALA A 276 18.02 -15.55 -9.01
N TRP A 277 17.01 -14.74 -9.34
CA TRP A 277 16.92 -14.11 -10.65
C TRP A 277 18.11 -13.20 -10.92
N TYR A 278 18.49 -12.33 -9.98
CA TYR A 278 19.63 -11.44 -10.16
C TYR A 278 20.93 -12.21 -10.37
N VAL A 279 21.19 -13.25 -9.57
CA VAL A 279 22.33 -14.17 -9.77
C VAL A 279 22.31 -14.78 -11.16
N SER A 280 21.14 -15.19 -11.68
CA SER A 280 21.04 -15.71 -13.06
C SER A 280 21.40 -14.65 -14.12
N GLN A 281 21.04 -13.38 -13.91
CA GLN A 281 21.39 -12.30 -14.83
C GLN A 281 22.91 -12.04 -14.78
N THR A 282 23.51 -12.02 -13.59
CA THR A 282 24.95 -11.88 -13.40
C THR A 282 25.73 -13.01 -14.07
N ASN A 283 25.31 -14.26 -13.85
CA ASN A 283 25.96 -15.43 -14.46
C ASN A 283 25.82 -15.45 -15.99
N ALA A 284 24.76 -14.86 -16.53
CA ALA A 284 24.57 -14.70 -17.97
C ALA A 284 25.34 -13.51 -18.56
N GLY A 285 26.10 -12.76 -17.76
CA GLY A 285 26.77 -11.53 -18.20
C GLY A 285 25.80 -10.39 -18.52
N GLN A 286 24.56 -10.46 -18.03
CA GLN A 286 23.47 -9.51 -18.28
C GLN A 286 23.25 -8.52 -17.13
N ALA A 287 23.92 -8.73 -15.99
CA ALA A 287 23.90 -7.74 -14.90
C ALA A 287 24.76 -6.54 -15.28
N GLU A 288 24.12 -5.38 -15.35
CA GLU A 288 24.78 -4.09 -15.53
C GLU A 288 25.08 -3.45 -14.18
N GLN A 289 25.79 -2.32 -14.18
CA GLN A 289 26.00 -1.51 -12.97
C GLN A 289 24.67 -1.12 -12.31
N VAL A 290 23.63 -0.89 -13.13
CA VAL A 290 22.26 -0.63 -12.71
C VAL A 290 21.34 -1.62 -13.42
N THR A 291 20.90 -2.67 -12.73
CA THR A 291 20.03 -3.69 -13.32
C THR A 291 18.56 -3.41 -13.00
N GLU A 292 17.74 -3.10 -14.02
CA GLU A 292 16.30 -2.86 -13.86
C GLU A 292 15.56 -4.16 -13.50
N ILE A 293 14.73 -4.10 -12.45
CA ILE A 293 14.01 -5.26 -11.95
C ILE A 293 12.71 -5.48 -12.75
N PRO A 294 12.41 -6.71 -13.18
CA PRO A 294 11.14 -7.01 -13.85
C PRO A 294 9.97 -6.80 -12.89
N ARG A 295 8.83 -6.34 -13.42
CA ARG A 295 7.62 -6.10 -12.61
C ARG A 295 7.01 -7.37 -12.00
N ARG A 296 7.35 -8.53 -12.56
CA ARG A 296 6.80 -9.84 -12.22
C ARG A 296 7.91 -10.87 -12.36
N LEU A 297 8.02 -11.77 -11.41
CA LEU A 297 9.09 -12.76 -11.37
C LEU A 297 8.56 -14.19 -11.20
N GLY A 298 7.75 -14.61 -12.17
CA GLY A 298 7.07 -15.90 -12.11
C GLY A 298 5.98 -15.94 -11.04
N MET A 299 5.76 -17.13 -10.48
CA MET A 299 4.72 -17.42 -9.49
C MET A 299 5.35 -18.05 -8.24
N HIS A 300 4.68 -17.91 -7.11
CA HIS A 300 4.96 -18.67 -5.89
C HIS A 300 3.69 -19.18 -5.22
N ALA A 301 3.86 -20.27 -4.47
CA ALA A 301 2.81 -20.78 -3.61
C ALA A 301 2.54 -19.80 -2.47
N PHE A 302 1.28 -19.62 -2.13
CA PHE A 302 0.87 -18.97 -0.91
C PHE A 302 -0.32 -19.71 -0.30
N SER A 303 -0.49 -19.52 1.01
CA SER A 303 -1.60 -20.11 1.75
C SER A 303 -2.38 -19.01 2.46
N LEU A 304 -3.70 -19.15 2.47
CA LEU A 304 -4.59 -18.36 3.30
C LEU A 304 -5.50 -19.31 4.09
N GLY A 305 -5.22 -19.45 5.39
CA GLY A 305 -5.73 -20.57 6.16
C GLY A 305 -5.23 -21.90 5.60
N GLU A 306 -6.15 -22.84 5.37
CA GLU A 306 -5.85 -24.18 4.83
C GLU A 306 -5.83 -24.22 3.29
N VAL A 307 -6.12 -23.09 2.62
CA VAL A 307 -6.22 -23.03 1.16
C VAL A 307 -4.88 -22.61 0.56
N GLU A 308 -4.30 -23.49 -0.26
CA GLU A 308 -3.09 -23.21 -1.04
C GLU A 308 -3.42 -22.79 -2.47
N GLU A 309 -2.70 -21.81 -3.01
CA GLU A 309 -2.81 -21.35 -4.40
C GLU A 309 -1.50 -20.71 -4.88
N GLN A 310 -1.40 -20.38 -6.16
CA GLN A 310 -0.28 -19.63 -6.72
C GLN A 310 -0.63 -18.15 -6.93
N ARG A 311 0.34 -17.26 -6.69
CA ARG A 311 0.25 -15.84 -7.04
C ARG A 311 1.54 -15.34 -7.67
N LEU A 312 1.46 -14.20 -8.36
CA LEU A 312 2.63 -13.54 -8.93
C LEU A 312 3.62 -13.14 -7.85
N VAL A 313 4.90 -13.37 -8.14
CA VAL A 313 5.99 -12.76 -7.40
C VAL A 313 6.11 -11.31 -7.88
N LEU A 314 5.93 -10.36 -6.96
CA LEU A 314 5.97 -8.92 -7.23
C LEU A 314 7.22 -8.33 -6.56
N PRO A 315 8.30 -8.05 -7.31
CA PRO A 315 9.55 -7.57 -6.69
C PRO A 315 9.44 -6.24 -5.94
N TYR A 316 8.42 -5.43 -6.24
CA TYR A 316 8.09 -4.23 -5.46
C TYR A 316 7.91 -4.54 -3.97
N SER A 317 7.34 -5.69 -3.63
CA SER A 317 7.09 -6.07 -2.24
C SER A 317 8.37 -6.20 -1.42
N GLN A 318 9.51 -6.54 -2.04
CA GLN A 318 10.81 -6.53 -1.35
C GLN A 318 11.24 -5.11 -0.98
N TRP A 319 11.02 -4.11 -1.85
CA TRP A 319 11.34 -2.72 -1.52
C TRP A 319 10.54 -2.21 -0.32
N MET A 320 9.27 -2.60 -0.21
CA MET A 320 8.46 -2.32 0.99
C MET A 320 8.95 -3.11 2.21
N MET A 321 9.28 -4.40 2.07
CA MET A 321 9.84 -5.24 3.14
C MET A 321 11.16 -4.70 3.72
N GLN A 322 12.00 -4.11 2.89
CA GLN A 322 13.26 -3.49 3.34
C GLN A 322 13.05 -2.35 4.33
N ARG A 323 11.91 -1.66 4.33
CA ARG A 323 11.66 -0.52 5.22
C ARG A 323 11.64 -0.94 6.70
N PRO A 324 10.73 -1.83 7.16
CA PRO A 324 10.75 -2.29 8.55
C PRO A 324 11.99 -3.12 8.88
N LEU A 325 12.56 -3.88 7.92
CA LEU A 325 13.78 -4.64 8.15
C LEU A 325 14.99 -3.74 8.42
N ASN A 326 15.26 -2.78 7.54
CA ASN A 326 16.40 -1.89 7.67
C ASN A 326 16.26 -1.03 8.94
N PHE A 327 15.03 -0.59 9.26
CA PHE A 327 14.76 0.11 10.51
C PHE A 327 15.13 -0.77 11.71
N TYR A 328 14.54 -1.96 11.82
CA TYR A 328 14.81 -2.88 12.94
C TYR A 328 16.30 -3.25 13.04
N GLN A 329 16.94 -3.57 11.92
CA GLN A 329 18.34 -3.99 11.89
C GLN A 329 19.31 -2.85 12.23
N GLY A 330 18.92 -1.60 11.93
CA GLY A 330 19.66 -0.39 12.29
C GLY A 330 19.53 0.04 13.76
N LEU A 331 18.56 -0.51 14.52
CA LEU A 331 18.39 -0.20 15.94
C LEU A 331 19.57 -0.67 16.80
N SER A 332 19.77 0.01 17.94
CA SER A 332 20.74 -0.41 18.96
C SER A 332 20.35 -1.76 19.59
N ALA A 333 21.27 -2.37 20.34
CA ALA A 333 20.98 -3.62 21.05
C ALA A 333 19.90 -3.42 22.12
N GLU A 334 19.89 -2.27 22.79
CA GLU A 334 18.91 -1.87 23.81
C GLU A 334 17.52 -1.73 23.21
N ASP A 335 17.37 -1.01 22.10
CA ASP A 335 16.09 -0.84 21.41
C ASP A 335 15.55 -2.17 20.87
N LYS A 336 16.43 -3.02 20.32
CA LYS A 336 16.04 -4.38 19.89
C LYS A 336 15.51 -5.19 21.06
N LYS A 337 16.14 -5.12 22.24
CA LYS A 337 15.70 -5.82 23.45
C LYS A 337 14.32 -5.33 23.93
N LEU A 338 14.01 -4.04 23.78
CA LEU A 338 12.68 -3.50 24.09
C LEU A 338 11.58 -4.03 23.15
N LEU A 339 11.94 -4.38 21.91
CA LEU A 339 11.04 -4.91 20.89
C LEU A 339 10.83 -6.43 20.98
N GLU A 340 11.77 -7.18 21.57
CA GLU A 340 11.73 -8.65 21.64
C GLU A 340 10.42 -9.22 22.20
N PRO A 341 9.82 -8.70 23.29
CA PRO A 341 8.57 -9.24 23.82
C PRO A 341 7.42 -9.15 22.81
N LEU A 342 7.24 -7.97 22.19
CA LEU A 342 6.23 -7.75 21.16
C LEU A 342 6.47 -8.66 19.95
N LEU A 343 7.70 -8.69 19.44
CA LEU A 343 8.05 -9.48 18.26
C LEU A 343 7.94 -10.98 18.51
N THR A 344 8.17 -11.44 19.74
CA THR A 344 7.93 -12.83 20.12
C THR A 344 6.43 -13.13 20.14
N GLN A 345 5.63 -12.24 20.74
CA GLN A 345 4.18 -12.40 20.82
C GLN A 345 3.51 -12.51 19.43
N VAL A 346 3.98 -11.74 18.44
CA VAL A 346 3.41 -11.74 17.08
C VAL A 346 4.15 -12.66 16.11
N ASN A 347 5.05 -13.53 16.61
CA ASN A 347 5.90 -14.41 15.79
C ASN A 347 6.79 -13.68 14.75
N GLY A 348 7.08 -12.40 14.99
CA GLY A 348 7.87 -11.54 14.11
C GLY A 348 9.38 -11.55 14.36
N LEU A 349 9.85 -12.10 15.47
CA LEU A 349 11.28 -12.02 15.84
C LEU A 349 12.20 -12.72 14.83
N LYS A 350 11.84 -13.92 14.38
CA LYS A 350 12.60 -14.63 13.34
C LYS A 350 12.51 -13.91 12.00
N ALA A 351 11.31 -13.41 11.69
CA ALA A 351 11.04 -12.65 10.48
C ALA A 351 11.96 -11.44 10.35
N LEU A 352 12.06 -10.58 11.37
CA LEU A 352 12.88 -9.37 11.30
C LEU A 352 14.41 -9.61 11.31
N LYS A 353 14.84 -10.84 11.58
CA LYS A 353 16.23 -11.28 11.41
C LYS A 353 16.53 -11.78 9.98
N PHE A 354 15.56 -11.73 9.07
CA PHE A 354 15.75 -12.08 7.66
C PHE A 354 16.75 -11.14 6.98
N THR A 355 17.74 -11.72 6.29
CA THR A 355 18.76 -10.97 5.56
C THR A 355 18.43 -10.93 4.07
N ILE A 356 18.28 -9.73 3.53
CA ILE A 356 18.16 -9.51 2.09
C ILE A 356 19.58 -9.45 1.50
N THR A 357 19.91 -10.42 0.64
CA THR A 357 21.22 -10.50 -0.01
C THR A 357 21.33 -9.62 -1.26
N THR A 358 20.19 -9.28 -1.87
CA THR A 358 20.13 -8.46 -3.08
C THR A 358 19.21 -7.26 -2.86
N PRO A 359 19.69 -6.18 -2.23
CA PRO A 359 18.87 -5.01 -1.93
C PRO A 359 18.33 -4.33 -3.20
N VAL A 360 17.07 -3.91 -3.13
CA VAL A 360 16.41 -3.10 -4.16
C VAL A 360 16.51 -1.64 -3.80
N THR A 361 16.89 -0.81 -4.77
CA THR A 361 16.82 0.64 -4.67
C THR A 361 15.98 1.21 -5.81
N ARG A 362 15.85 2.54 -5.85
CA ARG A 362 15.04 3.25 -6.83
C ARG A 362 15.86 4.33 -7.52
N VAL A 363 15.94 4.26 -8.84
CA VAL A 363 16.62 5.24 -9.70
C VAL A 363 15.64 5.67 -10.78
N ASP A 364 15.42 6.97 -10.95
CA ASP A 364 14.48 7.54 -11.93
C ASP A 364 13.09 6.87 -11.92
N ASN A 365 12.54 6.68 -10.73
CA ASN A 365 11.24 6.01 -10.47
C ASN A 365 11.15 4.52 -10.84
N LYS A 366 12.27 3.89 -11.21
CA LYS A 366 12.36 2.45 -11.49
C LYS A 366 13.06 1.73 -10.35
N PHE A 367 12.62 0.50 -10.09
CA PHE A 367 13.27 -0.36 -9.11
C PHE A 367 14.45 -1.07 -9.77
N VAL A 368 15.61 -0.97 -9.14
CA VAL A 368 16.87 -1.47 -9.68
C VAL A 368 17.69 -2.15 -8.59
N ILE A 369 18.62 -2.99 -9.02
CA ILE A 369 19.71 -3.52 -8.20
C ILE A 369 20.99 -2.83 -8.65
N LEU A 370 21.77 -2.30 -7.70
CA LEU A 370 23.08 -1.72 -7.98
C LEU A 370 24.15 -2.79 -7.77
N ASN A 371 25.02 -2.97 -8.75
CA ASN A 371 26.19 -3.82 -8.59
C ASN A 371 27.30 -2.98 -7.95
N ASN A 372 27.80 -3.41 -6.80
CA ASN A 372 28.88 -2.73 -6.07
C ASN A 372 30.25 -3.05 -6.68
#